data_AF-A0A2K3JPR0-F1
#
_entry.id   AF-A0A2K3JPR0-F1
#
_cell.length_a   1.000
_cell.length_b   1.000
_cell.length_c   1.000
_cell.angle_alpha   90.00
_cell.angle_beta   90.00
_cell.angle_gamma   90.00
#
_symmetry.space_group_name_H-M   'P 1'
#
loop_
_entity.id
_entity.type
_entity.pdbx_description
1 polymer ?
#
loop_
_entity_poly.entity_id
_entity_poly.type
_entity_poly.pdbx_seq_one_letter_code
_entity_poly.pdbx_strand_id
1 'polypeptide(L)'
;PEEESKKNKRYDPVAVNDDVTFSSDFEDENVQSDDENDDEIDTIFEGITDNNKKVMVKNDVIPELYPESEYNPSRDVVEGDGRVSIEDLLNPLSEEPEFAKLRKRNQLIEKHARTVYAPLPTAEQAKVDRKVAYEITKKEVTKWQPIIQKNREAPTIFFDENTDLGFSTIGAIASEFEPRTEFEKKMAALVHNDKVIEAHNKDGSRLLELNK
;
A
#
# COMPACT_ATOMS: atom_id res chain seq x y z
N PRO A 1 -13.88 -46.65 5.37
CA PRO A 1 -13.40 -45.36 4.81
C PRO A 1 -14.21 -44.12 5.22
N GLU A 2 -15.47 -44.24 5.66
CA GLU A 2 -16.31 -43.09 6.05
C GLU A 2 -16.29 -42.72 7.55
N GLU A 3 -15.66 -43.52 8.41
CA GLU A 3 -15.68 -43.32 9.87
C GLU A 3 -14.55 -42.42 10.40
N GLU A 4 -13.49 -42.18 9.62
CA GLU A 4 -12.36 -41.32 10.04
C GLU A 4 -12.62 -39.83 9.76
N SER A 5 -13.54 -39.49 8.86
CA SER A 5 -13.89 -38.10 8.52
C SER A 5 -14.62 -37.35 9.65
N LYS A 6 -15.09 -38.05 10.69
CA LYS A 6 -15.89 -37.47 11.77
C LYS A 6 -15.11 -37.17 13.06
N LYS A 7 -13.85 -37.61 13.16
CA LYS A 7 -13.05 -37.47 14.40
C LYS A 7 -12.27 -36.16 14.50
N ASN A 8 -12.09 -35.43 13.40
CA ASN A 8 -11.39 -34.14 13.39
C ASN A 8 -12.34 -32.93 13.55
N LYS A 9 -13.43 -33.07 14.31
CA LYS A 9 -14.38 -31.97 14.61
C LYS A 9 -13.92 -31.02 15.73
N ARG A 10 -12.65 -31.14 16.16
CA ARG A 10 -12.10 -30.24 17.20
C ARG A 10 -11.83 -28.83 16.65
N TYR A 11 -11.69 -28.72 15.33
CA TYR A 11 -11.69 -27.46 14.62
C TYR A 11 -13.05 -27.32 13.94
N ASP A 12 -13.71 -26.19 14.21
CA ASP A 12 -14.99 -25.83 13.63
C ASP A 12 -14.88 -25.96 12.09
N PRO A 13 -15.70 -26.79 11.43
CA PRO A 13 -15.80 -26.78 9.97
C PRO A 13 -16.53 -25.50 9.58
N VAL A 14 -15.86 -24.36 9.74
CA VAL A 14 -16.31 -23.08 9.22
C VAL A 14 -16.52 -23.32 7.73
N ALA A 15 -17.78 -23.19 7.31
CA ALA A 15 -18.18 -23.33 5.92
C ALA A 15 -17.20 -22.52 5.05
N VAL A 16 -16.81 -23.11 3.91
CA VAL A 16 -16.04 -22.45 2.85
C VAL A 16 -16.92 -21.36 2.26
N ASN A 17 -17.10 -20.29 3.02
CA ASN A 17 -17.51 -19.00 2.51
C ASN A 17 -16.19 -18.25 2.37
N ASP A 18 -15.76 -18.10 1.11
CA ASP A 18 -14.53 -17.41 0.68
C ASP A 18 -14.47 -15.92 1.06
N ASP A 19 -15.38 -15.47 1.91
CA ASP A 19 -15.48 -14.12 2.40
C ASP A 19 -14.84 -14.05 3.78
N VAL A 20 -13.50 -14.07 3.81
CA VAL A 20 -12.78 -13.29 4.83
C VAL A 20 -13.03 -11.82 4.49
N THR A 21 -14.26 -11.36 4.73
CA THR A 21 -14.60 -9.96 4.74
C THR A 21 -13.91 -9.39 5.95
N PHE A 22 -12.65 -8.98 5.78
CA PHE A 22 -12.08 -7.95 6.63
C PHE A 22 -13.08 -6.81 6.64
N SER A 23 -13.73 -6.59 7.79
CA SER A 23 -14.73 -5.55 7.96
C SER A 23 -14.24 -4.28 7.26
N SER A 24 -15.02 -3.83 6.28
CA SER A 24 -14.75 -2.57 5.57
C SER A 24 -14.73 -1.39 6.52
N ASP A 25 -15.41 -1.52 7.67
CA ASP A 25 -15.58 -0.50 8.68
C ASP A 25 -14.62 -0.72 9.85
N PHE A 26 -13.31 -0.76 9.58
CA PHE A 26 -12.33 -0.60 10.66
C PHE A 26 -12.35 0.86 11.13
N GLU A 27 -13.03 1.12 12.24
CA GLU A 27 -13.00 2.40 12.92
C GLU A 27 -11.91 2.37 14.01
N ASP A 28 -10.91 3.23 13.86
CA ASP A 28 -9.89 3.47 14.88
C ASP A 28 -10.54 4.27 16.02
N GLU A 29 -11.18 3.57 16.95
CA GLU A 29 -11.82 4.13 18.14
C GLU A 29 -10.79 4.85 19.01
N ASN A 30 -11.16 6.04 19.49
CA ASN A 30 -10.31 6.82 20.38
C ASN A 30 -10.48 6.31 21.81
N VAL A 31 -9.81 5.22 22.14
CA VAL A 31 -9.84 4.63 23.49
C VAL A 31 -9.01 5.54 24.40
N GLN A 32 -9.67 6.24 25.33
CA GLN A 32 -8.95 6.95 26.39
C GLN A 32 -8.22 5.89 27.22
N SER A 33 -6.91 6.04 27.37
CA SER A 33 -6.14 5.19 28.29
C SER A 33 -6.62 5.49 29.70
N ASP A 34 -7.22 4.49 30.33
CA ASP A 34 -7.73 4.52 31.71
C ASP A 34 -6.59 4.50 32.76
N ASP A 35 -5.50 5.22 32.47
CA ASP A 35 -4.24 5.15 33.23
C ASP A 35 -3.86 6.52 33.81
N GLU A 36 -4.86 7.28 34.28
CA GLU A 36 -4.67 8.43 35.18
C GLU A 36 -5.69 8.32 36.32
N ASN A 37 -5.24 7.75 37.45
CA ASN A 37 -5.92 7.95 38.73
C ASN A 37 -5.75 9.41 39.16
N ASP A 38 -6.87 10.03 39.56
CA ASP A 38 -7.07 10.94 40.71
C ASP A 38 -6.20 12.23 40.74
N ASP A 39 -6.68 13.46 40.77
CA ASP A 39 -7.93 14.11 41.19
C ASP A 39 -7.96 15.52 40.53
N GLU A 40 -9.10 16.23 40.54
CA GLU A 40 -9.23 17.70 40.30
C GLU A 40 -9.88 18.17 38.98
N ILE A 41 -10.89 17.49 38.43
CA ILE A 41 -11.80 18.12 37.43
C ILE A 41 -13.31 17.89 37.69
N ASP A 42 -13.70 16.99 38.59
CA ASP A 42 -15.13 16.65 38.76
C ASP A 42 -15.97 17.70 39.53
N THR A 43 -15.36 18.65 40.24
CA THR A 43 -16.12 19.57 41.11
C THR A 43 -16.74 20.79 40.38
N ILE A 44 -16.45 21.02 39.09
CA ILE A 44 -16.88 22.26 38.40
C ILE A 44 -18.14 22.05 37.53
N PHE A 45 -18.46 20.81 37.12
CA PHE A 45 -19.53 20.59 36.13
C PHE A 45 -20.90 20.20 36.71
N GLU A 46 -21.00 19.88 38.00
CA GLU A 46 -22.27 19.43 38.61
C GLU A 46 -23.18 20.59 39.07
N GLY A 47 -22.75 21.85 38.86
CA GLY A 47 -23.44 23.05 39.33
C GLY A 47 -24.32 23.81 38.33
N ILE A 48 -24.43 23.41 37.05
CA ILE A 48 -25.25 24.14 36.06
C ILE A 48 -26.25 23.20 35.39
N THR A 49 -27.18 22.74 36.23
CA THR A 49 -28.63 22.69 36.02
C THR A 49 -29.21 23.07 34.65
N ASP A 50 -30.04 22.15 34.15
CA ASP A 50 -31.42 22.37 33.70
C ASP A 50 -31.74 23.12 32.40
N ASN A 51 -32.22 22.33 31.43
CA ASN A 51 -33.45 22.53 30.66
C ASN A 51 -33.78 23.97 30.20
N ASN A 52 -33.43 24.29 28.94
CA ASN A 52 -34.23 25.20 28.12
C ASN A 52 -34.05 24.90 26.63
N LYS A 53 -35.08 24.31 26.01
CA LYS A 53 -35.24 24.31 24.54
C LYS A 53 -35.58 25.74 24.10
N LYS A 54 -34.59 26.50 23.64
CA LYS A 54 -34.80 27.76 22.92
C LYS A 54 -34.62 27.53 21.41
N VAL A 55 -35.72 27.71 20.68
CA VAL A 55 -35.71 27.91 19.23
C VAL A 55 -34.96 29.20 18.95
N MET A 56 -33.82 29.12 18.27
CA MET A 56 -33.10 30.30 17.77
C MET A 56 -33.62 30.65 16.38
N VAL A 57 -34.42 31.72 16.30
CA VAL A 57 -34.62 32.46 15.05
C VAL A 57 -33.31 33.21 14.78
N LYS A 58 -32.64 32.88 13.67
CA LYS A 58 -31.48 33.66 13.20
C LYS A 58 -32.01 34.91 12.50
N ASN A 59 -32.06 36.02 13.22
CA ASN A 59 -32.07 37.33 12.59
C ASN A 59 -30.60 37.71 12.35
N ASP A 60 -30.08 37.38 11.17
CA ASP A 60 -28.77 37.84 10.71
C ASP A 60 -28.87 39.32 10.29
N VAL A 61 -29.11 40.19 11.28
CA VAL A 61 -28.89 41.63 11.13
C VAL A 61 -27.73 41.96 12.05
N ILE A 62 -26.53 42.00 11.47
CA ILE A 62 -25.34 42.52 12.12
C ILE A 62 -25.54 44.05 12.15
N PRO A 63 -25.66 44.69 13.33
CA PRO A 63 -25.72 46.15 13.38
C PRO A 63 -24.37 46.70 12.92
N GLU A 64 -24.39 47.53 11.87
CA GLU A 64 -23.18 48.18 11.38
C GLU A 64 -22.56 49.01 12.51
N LEU A 65 -21.28 48.74 12.82
CA LEU A 65 -20.58 49.37 13.94
C LEU A 65 -20.33 50.88 13.73
N TYR A 66 -20.54 51.41 12.52
CA TYR A 66 -20.23 52.80 12.18
C TYR A 66 -21.27 53.40 11.22
N PRO A 67 -21.57 54.71 11.35
CA PRO A 67 -22.37 55.44 10.38
C PRO A 67 -21.70 55.43 9.01
N GLU A 68 -22.49 55.22 7.96
CA GLU A 68 -22.06 55.30 6.56
C GLU A 68 -21.27 56.59 6.27
N SER A 69 -20.09 56.44 5.68
CA SER A 69 -19.16 57.51 5.33
C SER A 69 -18.63 57.25 3.92
N GLU A 70 -18.38 58.31 3.14
CA GLU A 70 -17.83 58.24 1.76
C GLU A 70 -16.45 57.55 1.70
N TYR A 71 -15.80 57.39 2.86
CA TYR A 71 -14.51 56.69 3.00
C TYR A 71 -14.66 55.25 3.49
N ASN A 72 -15.87 54.76 3.72
CA ASN A 72 -16.15 53.38 4.07
C ASN A 72 -16.54 52.64 2.78
N PRO A 73 -15.79 51.62 2.32
CA PRO A 73 -16.16 50.89 1.12
C PRO A 73 -17.55 50.28 1.31
N SER A 74 -18.45 50.59 0.38
CA SER A 74 -19.82 50.09 0.40
C SER A 74 -19.82 48.56 0.37
N ARG A 75 -20.81 47.97 1.03
CA ARG A 75 -21.07 46.52 1.14
C ARG A 75 -20.99 45.77 -0.20
N ASP A 76 -21.21 46.45 -1.32
CA ASP A 76 -21.08 45.93 -2.68
C ASP A 76 -19.64 45.50 -3.05
N VAL A 77 -18.61 46.12 -2.46
CA VAL A 77 -17.21 45.69 -2.60
C VAL A 77 -16.88 44.49 -1.71
N VAL A 78 -17.67 44.27 -0.65
CA VAL A 78 -17.49 43.19 0.33
C VAL A 78 -18.32 41.94 -0.04
N GLU A 79 -19.48 42.11 -0.68
CA GLU A 79 -20.42 41.05 -1.06
C GLU A 79 -20.53 40.80 -2.58
N GLY A 80 -20.14 41.77 -3.42
CA GLY A 80 -19.99 41.57 -4.87
C GLY A 80 -18.73 40.77 -5.20
N ASP A 81 -18.70 40.13 -6.38
CA ASP A 81 -17.55 39.33 -6.84
C ASP A 81 -16.33 40.16 -7.25
N GLY A 82 -16.12 41.35 -6.65
CA GLY A 82 -15.00 42.28 -6.85
C GLY A 82 -13.61 41.73 -6.49
N ARG A 83 -13.46 40.41 -6.50
CA ARG A 83 -12.21 39.66 -6.46
C ARG A 83 -11.49 39.90 -7.78
N VAL A 84 -10.64 40.92 -7.80
CA VAL A 84 -9.70 41.12 -8.89
C VAL A 84 -8.86 39.85 -9.05
N SER A 85 -8.97 39.19 -10.19
CA SER A 85 -8.18 37.99 -10.46
C SER A 85 -6.75 38.39 -10.80
N ILE A 86 -5.80 37.46 -10.59
CA ILE A 86 -4.41 37.68 -11.01
C ILE A 86 -4.35 37.90 -12.53
N GLU A 87 -5.26 37.31 -13.30
CA GLU A 87 -5.40 37.52 -14.74
C GLU A 87 -5.78 38.98 -15.07
N ASP A 88 -6.71 39.57 -14.32
CA ASP A 88 -7.13 40.98 -14.50
C ASP A 88 -6.01 41.98 -14.23
N LEU A 89 -5.08 41.63 -13.33
CA LEU A 89 -3.88 42.43 -13.07
C LEU A 89 -2.80 42.26 -14.15
N LEU A 90 -2.79 41.14 -14.87
CA LEU A 90 -1.77 40.80 -15.86
C LEU A 90 -2.19 41.13 -17.31
N ASN A 91 -3.49 41.24 -17.58
CA ASN A 91 -4.05 41.58 -18.89
C ASN A 91 -3.60 42.98 -19.39
N PRO A 92 -3.57 44.05 -18.58
CA PRO A 92 -3.06 45.35 -19.00
C PRO A 92 -1.56 45.35 -19.34
N LEU A 93 -0.79 44.44 -18.74
CA LEU A 93 0.65 44.29 -18.94
C LEU A 93 0.98 43.34 -20.11
N SER A 94 -0.03 42.86 -20.84
CA SER A 94 0.14 41.90 -21.92
C SER A 94 0.81 42.48 -23.17
N GLU A 95 0.69 43.79 -23.37
CA GLU A 95 1.24 44.55 -24.49
C GLU A 95 2.77 44.66 -24.42
N GLU A 96 3.35 44.58 -23.22
CA GLU A 96 4.79 44.66 -23.03
C GLU A 96 5.47 43.28 -23.07
N PRO A 97 6.47 43.07 -23.94
CA PRO A 97 7.18 41.80 -24.07
C PRO A 97 8.05 41.47 -22.84
N GLU A 98 8.38 42.48 -22.02
CA GLU A 98 9.20 42.33 -20.81
C GLU A 98 8.49 41.48 -19.73
N PHE A 99 7.17 41.57 -19.63
CA PHE A 99 6.36 40.82 -18.66
C PHE A 99 5.92 39.43 -19.14
N ALA A 100 6.34 38.98 -20.32
CA ALA A 100 6.02 37.64 -20.84
C ALA A 100 6.55 36.49 -19.95
N LYS A 101 7.70 36.69 -19.29
CA LYS A 101 8.27 35.72 -18.34
C LYS A 101 7.41 35.59 -17.08
N LEU A 102 6.84 36.69 -16.59
CA LEU A 102 5.96 36.71 -15.41
C LEU A 102 4.67 35.91 -15.68
N ARG A 103 4.05 36.11 -16.85
CA ARG A 103 2.88 35.35 -17.30
C ARG A 103 3.15 33.84 -17.31
N LYS A 104 4.28 33.41 -17.89
CA LYS A 104 4.66 31.98 -17.92
C LYS A 104 4.83 31.39 -16.52
N ARG A 105 5.37 32.17 -15.56
CA ARG A 105 5.46 31.71 -14.16
C ARG A 105 4.10 31.64 -13.48
N ASN A 106 3.23 32.63 -13.67
CA ASN A 106 1.88 32.57 -13.08
C ASN A 106 1.07 31.40 -13.63
N GLN A 107 1.15 31.12 -14.93
CA GLN A 107 0.52 29.92 -15.51
C GLN A 107 1.11 28.61 -14.96
N LEU A 108 2.42 28.58 -14.68
CA LEU A 108 3.06 27.43 -14.02
C LEU A 108 2.52 27.29 -12.59
N ILE A 109 2.43 28.41 -11.86
CA ILE A 109 1.91 28.45 -10.50
C ILE A 109 0.47 28.00 -10.48
N GLU A 110 -0.42 28.51 -11.33
CA GLU A 110 -1.82 28.08 -11.40
C GLU A 110 -1.96 26.58 -11.73
N LYS A 111 -1.14 26.07 -12.67
CA LYS A 111 -1.15 24.63 -13.02
C LYS A 111 -0.59 23.73 -11.93
N HIS A 112 0.35 24.23 -11.13
CA HIS A 112 1.05 23.48 -10.10
C HIS A 112 0.76 24.00 -8.68
N ALA A 113 -0.32 24.77 -8.51
CA ALA A 113 -0.74 25.35 -7.24
C ALA A 113 -1.31 24.24 -6.37
N ARG A 114 -0.42 23.39 -5.86
CA ARG A 114 -0.76 22.51 -4.76
C ARG A 114 -0.69 23.36 -3.51
N THR A 115 -1.84 23.86 -3.08
CA THR A 115 -1.96 24.51 -1.78
C THR A 115 -1.59 23.47 -0.72
N VAL A 116 -0.49 23.72 -0.01
CA VAL A 116 -0.11 22.85 1.11
C VAL A 116 -0.96 23.28 2.29
N TYR A 117 -1.84 22.38 2.74
CA TYR A 117 -2.65 22.62 3.93
C TYR A 117 -1.76 22.64 5.18
N ALA A 118 -2.22 23.34 6.23
CA ALA A 118 -1.53 23.33 7.51
C ALA A 118 -1.45 21.89 8.04
N PRO A 119 -0.35 21.50 8.71
CA PRO A 119 -0.25 20.16 9.28
C PRO A 119 -1.38 19.94 10.29
N LEU A 120 -1.98 18.74 10.26
CA LEU A 120 -2.99 18.32 11.21
C LEU A 120 -2.38 18.18 12.62
N PRO A 121 -3.21 18.21 13.68
CA PRO A 121 -2.78 17.80 15.02
C PRO A 121 -2.16 16.40 14.98
N THR A 122 -1.13 16.17 15.81
CA THR A 122 -0.33 14.93 15.80
C THR A 122 -1.19 13.67 15.97
N ALA A 123 -2.23 13.72 16.79
CA ALA A 123 -3.16 12.60 17.01
C ALA A 123 -3.97 12.25 15.75
N GLU A 124 -4.49 13.25 15.05
CA GLU A 124 -5.24 13.04 13.80
C GLU A 124 -4.32 12.54 12.69
N GLN A 125 -3.11 13.09 12.59
CA GLN A 125 -2.11 12.62 11.65
C GLN A 125 -1.77 11.14 11.89
N ALA A 126 -1.49 10.75 13.14
CA ALA A 126 -1.21 9.36 13.48
C ALA A 126 -2.37 8.41 13.17
N LYS A 127 -3.62 8.85 13.36
CA LYS A 127 -4.82 8.09 12.97
C LYS A 127 -4.92 7.89 11.45
N VAL A 128 -4.65 8.92 10.66
CA VAL A 128 -4.59 8.83 9.20
C VAL A 128 -3.49 7.84 8.78
N ASP A 129 -2.30 7.95 9.37
CA ASP A 129 -1.17 7.09 9.07
C ASP A 129 -1.47 5.62 9.41
N ARG A 130 -2.10 5.35 10.57
CA ARG A 130 -2.55 4.00 10.95
C ARG A 130 -3.59 3.44 9.98
N LYS A 131 -4.55 4.25 9.53
CA LYS A 131 -5.53 3.84 8.53
C LYS A 131 -4.87 3.45 7.20
N VAL A 132 -3.92 4.24 6.73
CA VAL A 132 -3.15 3.92 5.51
C VAL A 132 -2.32 2.66 5.71
N ALA A 133 -1.67 2.51 6.86
CA ALA A 133 -0.90 1.32 7.18
C ALA A 133 -1.78 0.07 7.19
N TYR A 134 -2.98 0.12 7.78
CA TYR A 134 -3.95 -0.99 7.77
C TYR A 134 -4.35 -1.41 6.35
N GLU A 135 -4.63 -0.46 5.46
CA GLU A 135 -4.96 -0.78 4.06
C GLU A 135 -3.80 -1.46 3.32
N ILE A 136 -2.55 -1.09 3.64
CA ILE A 136 -1.36 -1.73 3.07
C ILE A 136 -1.20 -3.14 3.65
N THR A 137 -1.26 -3.29 4.98
CA THR A 137 -1.07 -4.60 5.63
C THR A 137 -2.18 -5.57 5.26
N LYS A 138 -3.43 -5.10 5.12
CA LYS A 138 -4.57 -5.90 4.62
C LYS A 138 -4.22 -6.54 3.28
N LYS A 139 -3.70 -5.77 2.32
CA LYS A 139 -3.29 -6.29 1.00
C LYS A 139 -2.16 -7.32 1.11
N GLU A 140 -1.19 -7.11 1.99
CA GLU A 140 -0.09 -8.05 2.23
C GLU A 140 -0.57 -9.36 2.85
N VAL A 141 -1.49 -9.30 3.84
CA VAL A 141 -2.07 -10.48 4.48
C VAL A 141 -2.91 -11.28 3.49
N THR A 142 -3.67 -10.62 2.61
CA THR A 142 -4.45 -11.29 1.56
C THR A 142 -3.58 -12.15 0.64
N LYS A 143 -2.29 -11.84 0.46
CA LYS A 143 -1.37 -12.69 -0.34
C LYS A 143 -1.19 -14.09 0.27
N TRP A 144 -1.35 -14.23 1.58
CA TRP A 144 -1.21 -15.51 2.28
C TRP A 144 -2.50 -16.34 2.29
N GLN A 145 -3.65 -15.72 2.01
CA GLN A 145 -4.96 -16.38 2.01
C GLN A 145 -4.99 -17.66 1.15
N PRO A 146 -4.45 -17.70 -0.08
CA PRO A 146 -4.48 -18.91 -0.90
C PRO A 146 -3.67 -20.08 -0.31
N ILE A 147 -2.53 -19.80 0.33
CA ILE A 147 -1.69 -20.84 0.96
C ILE A 147 -2.38 -21.36 2.21
N ILE A 148 -2.96 -20.47 3.02
CA ILE A 148 -3.73 -20.84 4.21
C ILE A 148 -4.93 -21.73 3.82
N GLN A 149 -5.66 -21.37 2.77
CA GLN A 149 -6.79 -22.17 2.26
C GLN A 149 -6.34 -23.56 1.82
N LYS A 150 -5.29 -23.65 1.00
CA LYS A 150 -4.72 -24.93 0.58
C LYS A 150 -4.29 -25.81 1.77
N ASN A 151 -3.67 -25.21 2.78
CA ASN A 151 -3.25 -25.94 3.98
C ASN A 151 -4.45 -26.41 4.82
N ARG A 152 -5.55 -25.65 4.85
CA ARG A 152 -6.80 -26.04 5.54
C ARG A 152 -7.54 -27.17 4.83
N GLU A 153 -7.52 -27.17 3.50
CA GLU A 153 -8.15 -28.20 2.66
C GLU A 153 -7.29 -29.48 2.55
N ALA A 154 -6.00 -29.40 2.87
CA ALA A 154 -5.09 -30.54 2.79
C ALA A 154 -5.44 -31.62 3.85
N PRO A 155 -5.56 -32.90 3.46
CA PRO A 155 -5.87 -33.99 4.39
C PRO A 155 -4.73 -34.30 5.36
N THR A 156 -3.48 -34.06 4.95
CA THR A 156 -2.28 -34.25 5.75
C THR A 156 -1.28 -33.13 5.47
N ILE A 157 -0.73 -32.52 6.50
CA ILE A 157 0.29 -31.46 6.41
C ILE A 157 1.61 -32.04 6.95
N PHE A 158 2.67 -31.94 6.16
CA PHE A 158 4.02 -32.31 6.56
C PHE A 158 4.77 -31.05 7.01
N PHE A 159 5.38 -31.09 8.19
CA PHE A 159 6.11 -29.96 8.78
C PHE A 159 7.61 -30.27 8.79
N ASP A 160 8.24 -30.12 7.63
CA ASP A 160 9.70 -30.19 7.49
C ASP A 160 10.28 -28.78 7.31
N GLU A 161 11.60 -28.64 7.49
CA GLU A 161 12.31 -27.40 7.18
C GLU A 161 12.20 -27.13 5.67
N ASN A 162 11.54 -26.05 5.27
CA ASN A 162 11.45 -25.64 3.86
C ASN A 162 12.82 -25.11 3.41
N THR A 163 13.79 -26.00 3.25
CA THR A 163 15.07 -25.66 2.64
C THR A 163 14.91 -25.72 1.13
N ASP A 164 14.48 -24.61 0.53
CA ASP A 164 14.62 -24.41 -0.92
C ASP A 164 16.10 -24.20 -1.25
N LEU A 165 16.90 -25.26 -1.07
CA LEU A 165 18.23 -25.37 -1.64
C LEU A 165 17.99 -25.52 -3.14
N GLY A 166 17.88 -24.40 -3.86
CA GLY A 166 17.64 -24.38 -5.30
C GLY A 166 18.48 -25.42 -6.03
N PHE A 167 17.97 -25.93 -7.16
CA PHE A 167 18.39 -27.17 -7.84
C PHE A 167 19.90 -27.38 -8.02
N SER A 168 20.62 -27.67 -6.93
CA SER A 168 21.95 -28.25 -6.95
C SER A 168 21.79 -29.75 -7.12
N THR A 169 21.06 -30.14 -8.19
CA THR A 169 21.00 -31.53 -8.56
C THR A 169 22.39 -31.93 -9.04
N ILE A 170 22.80 -33.15 -8.73
CA ILE A 170 24.08 -33.71 -9.17
C ILE A 170 24.21 -33.61 -10.71
N GLY A 171 23.09 -33.62 -11.44
CA GLY A 171 23.04 -33.40 -12.89
C GLY A 171 23.46 -31.99 -13.33
N ALA A 172 23.06 -30.94 -12.61
CA ALA A 172 23.51 -29.56 -12.92
C ALA A 172 25.02 -29.43 -12.69
N ILE A 173 25.52 -29.96 -11.56
CA ILE A 173 26.95 -29.99 -11.24
C ILE A 173 27.73 -30.79 -12.30
N ALA A 174 27.20 -31.92 -12.75
CA ALA A 174 27.82 -32.73 -13.80
C ALA A 174 27.79 -32.05 -15.18
N SER A 175 26.76 -31.24 -15.47
CA SER A 175 26.66 -30.49 -16.73
C SER A 175 27.66 -29.34 -16.81
N GLU A 176 28.00 -28.73 -15.69
CA GLU A 176 29.01 -27.66 -15.57
C GLU A 176 30.44 -28.20 -15.39
N PHE A 177 30.62 -29.52 -15.54
CA PHE A 177 31.90 -30.16 -15.30
C PHE A 177 32.93 -29.83 -16.40
N GLU A 178 34.02 -29.17 -16.01
CA GLU A 178 35.18 -28.91 -16.87
C GLU A 178 36.32 -29.89 -16.57
N PRO A 179 36.87 -30.62 -17.57
CA PRO A 179 38.02 -31.51 -17.38
C PRO A 179 39.28 -30.77 -16.92
N ARG A 180 39.76 -31.04 -15.71
CA ARG A 180 40.95 -30.35 -15.14
C ARG A 180 42.19 -31.22 -15.17
N THR A 181 42.05 -32.52 -14.87
CA THR A 181 43.20 -33.44 -14.81
C THR A 181 43.60 -33.97 -16.19
N GLU A 182 44.85 -34.40 -16.34
CA GLU A 182 45.34 -35.01 -17.59
C GLU A 182 44.54 -36.26 -18.00
N PHE A 183 44.03 -37.00 -17.01
CA PHE A 183 43.14 -38.13 -17.23
C PHE A 183 41.77 -37.68 -17.73
N GLU A 184 41.14 -36.72 -17.05
CA GLU A 184 39.83 -36.17 -17.46
C GLU A 184 39.87 -35.55 -18.85
N LYS A 185 40.93 -34.81 -19.20
CA LYS A 185 41.09 -34.23 -20.54
C LYS A 185 41.16 -35.31 -21.63
N LYS A 186 41.90 -36.39 -21.38
CA LYS A 186 41.98 -37.54 -22.32
C LYS A 186 40.64 -38.25 -22.43
N MET A 187 39.95 -38.46 -21.32
CA MET A 187 38.61 -39.04 -21.30
C MET A 187 37.61 -38.16 -22.04
N ALA A 188 37.62 -36.84 -21.83
CA ALA A 188 36.76 -35.90 -22.53
C ALA A 188 37.05 -35.89 -24.04
N ALA A 189 38.32 -35.88 -24.44
CA ALA A 189 38.71 -35.97 -25.85
C ALA A 189 38.24 -37.27 -26.52
N LEU A 190 38.18 -38.38 -25.78
CA LEU A 190 37.68 -39.67 -26.25
C LEU A 190 36.15 -39.72 -26.31
N VAL A 191 35.48 -39.27 -25.25
CA VAL A 191 34.02 -39.28 -25.10
C VAL A 191 33.35 -38.31 -26.07
N HIS A 192 33.98 -37.16 -26.34
CA HIS A 192 33.49 -36.18 -27.31
C HIS A 192 33.94 -36.45 -28.76
N ASN A 193 34.59 -37.59 -29.03
CA ASN A 193 35.00 -37.93 -30.39
C ASN A 193 33.78 -38.33 -31.24
N ASP A 194 33.55 -37.63 -32.35
CA ASP A 194 32.38 -37.86 -33.23
C ASP A 194 32.21 -39.33 -33.65
N LYS A 195 33.31 -40.03 -33.95
CA LYS A 195 33.26 -41.44 -34.35
C LYS A 195 32.80 -42.35 -33.22
N VAL A 196 33.20 -42.03 -31.99
CA VAL A 196 32.86 -42.80 -30.78
C VAL A 196 31.39 -42.54 -30.42
N ILE A 197 30.94 -41.28 -30.46
CA ILE A 197 29.54 -40.91 -30.22
C ILE A 197 28.62 -41.55 -31.26
N GLU A 198 28.99 -41.47 -32.54
CA GLU A 198 28.21 -42.03 -33.65
C GLU A 198 28.11 -43.55 -33.55
N ALA A 199 29.22 -44.23 -33.23
CA ALA A 199 29.22 -45.67 -33.01
C ALA A 199 28.32 -46.06 -31.82
N HIS A 200 28.44 -45.38 -30.69
CA HIS A 200 27.60 -45.62 -29.51
C HIS A 200 26.10 -45.43 -29.81
N ASN A 201 25.73 -44.34 -30.49
CA ASN A 201 24.33 -44.00 -30.76
C ASN A 201 23.68 -44.87 -31.83
N LYS A 202 24.46 -45.36 -32.82
CA LYS A 202 23.95 -46.22 -33.89
C LYS A 202 23.90 -47.69 -33.48
N ASP A 203 25.03 -48.22 -32.99
CA ASP A 203 25.18 -49.61 -32.59
C ASP A 203 26.45 -49.75 -31.74
N GLY A 204 26.29 -49.86 -30.42
CA GLY A 204 27.41 -49.88 -29.46
C GLY A 204 28.46 -50.97 -29.72
N SER A 205 28.12 -52.03 -30.47
CA SER A 205 29.07 -53.06 -30.88
C SER A 205 30.18 -52.53 -31.82
N ARG A 206 29.93 -51.45 -32.57
CA ARG A 206 30.89 -50.80 -33.46
C ARG A 206 32.09 -50.16 -32.74
N LEU A 207 31.97 -49.91 -31.43
CA LEU A 207 33.09 -49.41 -30.63
C LEU A 207 34.28 -50.38 -30.60
N LEU A 208 34.01 -51.68 -30.71
CA LEU A 208 35.04 -52.72 -30.72
C LEU A 208 35.85 -52.71 -32.01
N GLU A 209 35.30 -52.17 -33.10
CA GLU A 209 35.98 -52.07 -34.39
C GLU A 209 37.00 -50.93 -34.43
N LEU A 210 36.84 -49.92 -33.56
CA LEU A 210 37.74 -48.75 -33.46
C LEU A 210 39.05 -49.04 -32.71
N ASN A 211 39.14 -50.20 -32.05
CA ASN A 211 40.30 -50.62 -31.25
C ASN A 211 41.17 -51.69 -31.97
N LYS A 212 40.91 -51.92 -33.26
CA LYS A 212 41.76 -52.71 -34.15
C LYS A 212 42.72 -51.81 -34.90
#